data_AF-A0A9E5XY11-F1
#
_entry.id   AF-A0A9E5XY11-F1
#
_cell.length_a   1.000
_cell.length_b   1.000
_cell.length_c   1.000
_cell.angle_alpha   90.00
_cell.angle_beta   90.00
_cell.angle_gamma   90.00
#
_symmetry.space_group_name_H-M   'P 1'
#
loop_
_entity.id
_entity.type
_entity.pdbx_description
1 polymer ?
#
loop_
_entity_poly.entity_id
_entity_poly.type
_entity_poly.pdbx_seq_one_letter_code
_entity_poly.pdbx_strand_id
1 'polypeptide(L)'
;MLEVVFRPTEPCVFQGPGEFSPRALIADNIRAAYSWPRLPTLLGALCTSLYFSDPKYKSRVSTSRSWEENVDSILQDFFGKNYKILGMYVRYNNRIYLPVCEQYLVELEFLRRLFARVSWNDFVAAAVDPKNKKKDWFEVLLSAAGEDPEKEVLRRDSLRKLGIQLVPLLKQVEEQHLYYIEYVYYKTKNNENVAPWELEYVLLVEGEQTSSFKAMQRLGAEGRYALLAVCKASNPLGSIVKGKEDVLDRLGFNSFLQLKDAEEKVWITLTPVVLHENVLSFVLYEEFAQAVIAQVLERLGVEGNAVKLLGKVDCLGGYDILRNIKKPLLPVFQEGSIVWITQ
;
A
#
# COMPACT_ATOMS: atom_id res chain seq x y z
N MET A 1 -3.09 20.90 2.68
CA MET A 1 -3.07 19.43 2.62
C MET A 1 -4.43 18.92 2.16
N LEU A 2 -4.42 17.87 1.35
CA LEU A 2 -5.56 17.32 0.66
C LEU A 2 -5.63 15.81 0.94
N GLU A 3 -6.84 15.26 0.88
CA GLU A 3 -7.09 13.84 0.91
C GLU A 3 -7.75 13.43 -0.40
N VAL A 4 -7.19 12.40 -1.04
CA VAL A 4 -7.84 11.67 -2.13
C VAL A 4 -8.44 10.42 -1.53
N VAL A 5 -9.76 10.40 -1.43
CA VAL A 5 -10.53 9.38 -0.72
C VAL A 5 -11.19 8.47 -1.75
N PHE A 6 -10.93 7.18 -1.65
CA PHE A 6 -11.59 6.14 -2.41
C PHE A 6 -12.45 5.29 -1.46
N ARG A 7 -13.76 5.38 -1.57
CA ARG A 7 -14.71 4.55 -0.82
C ARG A 7 -15.25 3.45 -1.72
N PRO A 8 -14.81 2.20 -1.59
CA PRO A 8 -15.27 1.13 -2.44
C PRO A 8 -16.76 0.87 -2.20
N THR A 9 -17.52 0.66 -3.28
CA THR A 9 -18.96 0.36 -3.16
C THR A 9 -19.20 -1.14 -2.96
N GLU A 10 -18.16 -1.95 -3.11
CA GLU A 10 -18.22 -3.39 -3.18
C GLU A 10 -16.83 -4.00 -2.92
N PRO A 11 -16.69 -5.31 -2.61
CA PRO A 11 -15.38 -5.91 -2.36
C PRO A 11 -14.45 -5.74 -3.57
N CYS A 12 -13.20 -5.33 -3.36
CA CYS A 12 -12.22 -5.06 -4.41
C CYS A 12 -11.27 -6.24 -4.63
N VAL A 13 -10.57 -6.21 -5.76
CA VAL A 13 -9.51 -7.16 -6.12
C VAL A 13 -8.24 -6.37 -6.42
N PHE A 14 -7.19 -6.59 -5.66
CA PHE A 14 -5.90 -5.92 -5.84
C PHE A 14 -4.87 -6.97 -6.22
N GLN A 15 -4.62 -7.13 -7.51
CA GLN A 15 -3.82 -8.25 -8.00
C GLN A 15 -2.33 -8.07 -7.67
N GLY A 16 -1.72 -9.12 -7.12
CA GLY A 16 -0.28 -9.23 -6.93
C GLY A 16 0.51 -9.38 -8.25
N PRO A 17 1.86 -9.38 -8.18
CA PRO A 17 2.71 -9.62 -9.34
C PRO A 17 2.45 -11.03 -9.90
N GLY A 18 2.64 -11.21 -11.20
CA GLY A 18 2.46 -12.50 -11.90
C GLY A 18 1.67 -12.40 -13.20
N GLU A 19 1.62 -13.47 -13.98
CA GLU A 19 0.79 -13.57 -15.19
C GLU A 19 -0.61 -14.10 -14.86
N PHE A 20 -1.65 -13.49 -15.43
CA PHE A 20 -3.03 -13.96 -15.29
C PHE A 20 -3.53 -14.05 -16.70
N SER A 21 -3.82 -15.28 -17.08
CA SER A 21 -4.50 -15.58 -18.30
C SER A 21 -5.66 -16.47 -17.88
N PRO A 22 -6.91 -16.16 -18.27
CA PRO A 22 -8.02 -17.07 -18.03
C PRO A 22 -7.76 -18.46 -18.66
N ARG A 23 -6.84 -18.54 -19.64
CA ARG A 23 -6.41 -19.74 -20.36
C ARG A 23 -5.28 -20.53 -19.68
N ALA A 24 -4.76 -20.09 -18.54
CA ALA A 24 -3.79 -20.88 -17.78
C ALA A 24 -4.48 -22.08 -17.09
N LEU A 25 -3.72 -23.13 -16.76
CA LEU A 25 -4.24 -24.33 -16.09
C LEU A 25 -4.87 -23.96 -14.72
N ILE A 26 -5.95 -24.65 -14.36
CA ILE A 26 -6.82 -24.30 -13.20
C ILE A 26 -6.05 -24.19 -11.86
N ALA A 27 -4.96 -24.94 -11.69
CA ALA A 27 -4.13 -24.90 -10.47
C ALA A 27 -3.34 -23.59 -10.30
N ASP A 28 -3.04 -22.90 -11.41
CA ASP A 28 -2.31 -21.62 -11.44
C ASP A 28 -3.27 -20.40 -11.42
N ASN A 29 -4.59 -20.64 -11.42
CA ASN A 29 -5.62 -19.61 -11.53
C ASN A 29 -6.15 -19.07 -10.19
N ILE A 30 -5.43 -19.31 -9.08
CA ILE A 30 -5.70 -18.65 -7.79
C ILE A 30 -4.64 -17.58 -7.58
N ARG A 31 -4.99 -16.32 -7.88
CA ARG A 31 -4.09 -15.19 -7.67
C ARG A 31 -4.26 -14.66 -6.25
N ALA A 32 -3.16 -14.63 -5.50
CA ALA A 32 -3.11 -13.91 -4.24
C ALA A 32 -3.42 -12.43 -4.50
N ALA A 33 -4.52 -11.95 -3.93
CA ALA A 33 -4.78 -10.53 -3.87
C ALA A 33 -3.87 -9.90 -2.81
N TYR A 34 -3.30 -8.75 -3.09
CA TYR A 34 -2.84 -7.85 -2.03
C TYR A 34 -4.01 -7.57 -1.11
N SER A 35 -3.73 -7.43 0.17
CA SER A 35 -4.75 -7.18 1.19
C SER A 35 -5.38 -5.81 1.11
N TRP A 36 -4.96 -4.94 0.19
CA TRP A 36 -5.35 -3.54 0.04
C TRP A 36 -4.68 -2.93 -1.21
N PRO A 37 -5.10 -1.75 -1.71
CA PRO A 37 -4.57 -1.20 -2.94
C PRO A 37 -3.17 -0.59 -2.74
N ARG A 38 -2.24 -0.94 -3.62
CA ARG A 38 -0.91 -0.30 -3.67
C ARG A 38 -0.99 1.10 -4.28
N LEU A 39 0.01 1.94 -3.98
CA LEU A 39 0.10 3.33 -4.46
C LEU A 39 -0.16 3.50 -5.98
N PRO A 40 0.46 2.70 -6.88
CA PRO A 40 0.18 2.81 -8.32
C PRO A 40 -1.30 2.61 -8.69
N THR A 41 -2.04 1.81 -7.91
CA THR A 41 -3.45 1.51 -8.16
C THR A 41 -4.31 2.74 -7.88
N LEU A 42 -4.08 3.40 -6.74
CA LEU A 42 -4.82 4.60 -6.35
C LEU A 42 -4.48 5.78 -7.26
N LEU A 43 -3.19 5.99 -7.56
CA LEU A 43 -2.76 7.02 -8.50
C LEU A 43 -3.30 6.76 -9.91
N GLY A 44 -3.23 5.52 -10.40
CA GLY A 44 -3.79 5.14 -11.69
C GLY A 44 -5.31 5.41 -11.77
N ALA A 45 -6.06 5.07 -10.73
CA ALA A 45 -7.49 5.33 -10.66
C ALA A 45 -7.82 6.84 -10.66
N LEU A 46 -7.07 7.64 -9.88
CA LEU A 46 -7.20 9.10 -9.87
C LEU A 46 -6.88 9.69 -11.26
N CYS A 47 -5.71 9.38 -11.81
CA CYS A 47 -5.28 9.91 -13.11
C CYS A 47 -6.23 9.49 -14.23
N THR A 48 -6.77 8.27 -14.20
CA THR A 48 -7.78 7.82 -15.17
C THR A 48 -9.06 8.65 -15.05
N SER A 49 -9.53 8.91 -13.83
CA SER A 49 -10.70 9.75 -13.58
C SER A 49 -10.49 11.17 -14.14
N LEU A 50 -9.33 11.76 -13.86
CA LEU A 50 -8.96 13.08 -14.34
C LEU A 50 -8.87 13.12 -15.86
N TYR A 51 -8.18 12.16 -16.47
CA TYR A 51 -8.03 12.00 -17.92
C TYR A 51 -9.39 12.00 -18.63
N PHE A 52 -10.40 11.32 -18.09
CA PHE A 52 -11.74 11.29 -18.70
C PHE A 52 -12.62 12.49 -18.32
N SER A 53 -12.31 13.21 -17.24
CA SER A 53 -13.13 14.33 -16.76
C SER A 53 -12.94 15.64 -17.54
N ASP A 54 -11.73 15.92 -18.04
CA ASP A 54 -11.40 17.20 -18.66
C ASP A 54 -10.35 17.02 -19.79
N PRO A 55 -10.61 17.52 -21.02
CA PRO A 55 -9.67 17.45 -22.14
C PRO A 55 -8.26 17.95 -21.84
N LYS A 56 -8.08 18.89 -20.91
CA LYS A 56 -6.75 19.41 -20.57
C LYS A 56 -5.82 18.30 -20.07
N TYR A 57 -6.32 17.34 -19.29
CA TYR A 57 -5.50 16.24 -18.78
C TYR A 57 -5.15 15.23 -19.87
N LYS A 58 -6.00 15.07 -20.90
CA LYS A 58 -5.68 14.21 -22.04
C LYS A 58 -4.46 14.71 -22.80
N SER A 59 -4.35 16.03 -22.96
CA SER A 59 -3.21 16.68 -23.62
C SER A 59 -1.87 16.52 -22.88
N ARG A 60 -1.90 16.07 -21.62
CA ARG A 60 -0.72 15.88 -20.77
C ARG A 60 -0.10 14.50 -20.88
N VAL A 61 -0.76 13.57 -21.56
CA VAL A 61 -0.39 12.17 -21.64
C VAL A 61 0.17 11.87 -23.02
N SER A 62 1.29 11.14 -23.08
CA SER A 62 1.90 10.69 -24.33
C SER A 62 2.44 9.26 -24.19
N THR A 63 2.26 8.44 -25.22
CA THR A 63 2.86 7.10 -25.30
C THR A 63 4.39 7.14 -25.38
N SER A 64 4.98 8.28 -25.73
CA SER A 64 6.45 8.45 -25.73
C SER A 64 7.06 8.64 -24.34
N ARG A 65 6.27 9.07 -23.34
CA ARG A 65 6.71 9.32 -21.95
C ARG A 65 6.56 8.08 -21.09
N SER A 66 7.41 7.95 -20.06
CA SER A 66 7.27 6.89 -19.06
C SER A 66 5.90 6.97 -18.35
N TRP A 67 5.47 5.88 -17.71
CA TRP A 67 4.19 5.89 -17.01
C TRP A 67 4.25 6.82 -15.78
N GLU A 68 5.41 6.91 -15.12
CA GLU A 68 5.70 7.82 -14.01
C GLU A 68 5.56 9.27 -14.46
N GLU A 69 6.17 9.62 -15.60
CA GLU A 69 6.10 10.97 -16.17
C GLU A 69 4.67 11.36 -16.56
N ASN A 70 3.90 10.43 -17.12
CA ASN A 70 2.49 10.67 -17.48
C ASN A 70 1.62 10.89 -16.23
N VAL A 71 1.81 10.08 -15.19
CA VAL A 71 1.13 10.24 -13.91
C VAL A 71 1.51 11.58 -13.28
N ASP A 72 2.81 11.85 -13.13
CA ASP A 72 3.33 13.08 -12.53
C ASP A 72 2.83 14.33 -13.28
N SER A 73 2.81 14.31 -14.61
CA SER A 73 2.28 15.40 -15.45
C SER A 73 0.80 15.71 -15.17
N ILE A 74 -0.06 14.69 -15.02
CA ILE A 74 -1.47 14.89 -14.65
C ILE A 74 -1.58 15.46 -13.22
N LEU A 75 -0.81 14.92 -12.29
CA LEU A 75 -0.87 15.31 -10.88
C LEU A 75 -0.33 16.73 -10.66
N GLN A 76 0.72 17.16 -11.36
CA GLN A 76 1.20 18.55 -11.29
C GLN A 76 0.14 19.55 -11.78
N ASP A 77 -0.59 19.21 -12.83
CA ASP A 77 -1.68 20.05 -13.34
C ASP A 77 -2.89 20.09 -12.40
N PHE A 78 -3.12 19.02 -11.66
CA PHE A 78 -4.26 18.90 -10.75
C PHE A 78 -3.97 19.47 -9.36
N PHE A 79 -2.87 19.06 -8.74
CA PHE A 79 -2.45 19.41 -7.39
C PHE A 79 -1.48 20.59 -7.31
N GLY A 80 -0.92 21.05 -8.44
CA GLY A 80 0.11 22.09 -8.48
C GLY A 80 1.53 21.50 -8.66
N LYS A 81 2.47 22.31 -9.17
CA LYS A 81 3.82 21.84 -9.55
C LYS A 81 4.64 21.27 -8.39
N ASN A 82 4.37 21.72 -7.18
CA ASN A 82 5.11 21.33 -5.97
C ASN A 82 4.34 20.30 -5.13
N TYR A 83 3.40 19.56 -5.73
CA TYR A 83 2.65 18.55 -4.99
C TYR A 83 3.58 17.44 -4.46
N LYS A 84 3.21 16.87 -3.31
CA LYS A 84 3.89 15.71 -2.72
C LYS A 84 2.84 14.73 -2.23
N ILE A 85 2.91 13.47 -2.66
CA ILE A 85 2.15 12.39 -2.05
C ILE A 85 2.86 12.03 -0.75
N LEU A 86 2.18 12.23 0.38
CA LEU A 86 2.74 12.04 1.72
C LEU A 86 2.54 10.62 2.26
N GLY A 87 1.69 9.82 1.61
CA GLY A 87 1.47 8.44 2.03
C GLY A 87 0.05 7.97 1.76
N MET A 88 -0.21 6.72 2.11
CA MET A 88 -1.56 6.16 2.08
C MET A 88 -1.91 5.52 3.42
N TYR A 89 -3.20 5.50 3.72
CA TYR A 89 -3.74 4.79 4.88
C TYR A 89 -5.18 4.37 4.61
N VAL A 90 -5.71 3.53 5.49
CA VAL A 90 -7.12 3.13 5.47
C VAL A 90 -7.84 3.87 6.58
N ARG A 91 -9.02 4.43 6.30
CA ARG A 91 -9.91 4.98 7.32
C ARG A 91 -11.09 4.05 7.52
N TYR A 92 -11.43 3.79 8.78
CA TYR A 92 -12.62 3.05 9.19
C TYR A 92 -13.16 3.67 10.47
N ASN A 93 -14.46 3.97 10.53
CA ASN A 93 -15.10 4.61 11.70
C ASN A 93 -14.35 5.86 12.20
N ASN A 94 -13.92 6.73 11.28
CA ASN A 94 -13.13 7.94 11.54
C ASN A 94 -11.75 7.72 12.21
N ARG A 95 -11.25 6.48 12.23
CA ARG A 95 -9.92 6.14 12.72
C ARG A 95 -8.99 5.80 11.57
N ILE A 96 -7.70 6.09 11.76
CA ILE A 96 -6.65 5.80 10.79
C ILE A 96 -6.07 4.43 11.08
N TYR A 97 -6.03 3.58 10.07
CA TYR A 97 -5.43 2.27 10.08
C TYR A 97 -4.28 2.22 9.07
N LEU A 98 -3.15 1.68 9.50
CA LEU A 98 -1.98 1.46 8.69
C LEU A 98 -1.81 -0.02 8.38
N PRO A 99 -1.27 -0.38 7.21
CA PRO A 99 -0.75 -1.73 7.01
C PRO A 99 0.37 -2.00 8.01
N VAL A 100 0.48 -3.24 8.45
CA VAL A 100 1.64 -3.66 9.26
C VAL A 100 2.19 -4.98 8.75
N CYS A 101 1.30 -5.86 8.31
CA CYS A 101 1.65 -7.03 7.51
C CYS A 101 0.54 -7.30 6.48
N GLU A 102 0.69 -8.34 5.66
CA GLU A 102 -0.31 -8.71 4.66
C GLU A 102 -1.68 -9.05 5.27
N GLN A 103 -1.75 -9.36 6.57
CA GLN A 103 -2.99 -9.81 7.23
C GLN A 103 -3.69 -8.72 8.04
N TYR A 104 -2.98 -7.69 8.48
CA TYR A 104 -3.49 -6.75 9.48
C TYR A 104 -3.41 -5.30 9.00
N LEU A 105 -4.54 -4.60 9.12
CA LEU A 105 -4.58 -3.14 9.22
C LEU A 105 -4.71 -2.77 10.70
N VAL A 106 -3.84 -1.90 11.20
CA VAL A 106 -3.72 -1.61 12.63
C VAL A 106 -3.93 -0.11 12.87
N GLU A 107 -4.73 0.23 13.88
CA GLU A 107 -5.01 1.61 14.24
C GLU A 107 -3.72 2.35 14.60
N LEU A 108 -3.53 3.55 14.05
CA LEU A 108 -2.32 4.36 14.27
C LEU A 108 -2.06 4.66 15.74
N GLU A 109 -3.08 5.09 16.50
CA GLU A 109 -2.88 5.42 17.91
C GLU A 109 -2.55 4.18 18.75
N PHE A 110 -3.07 3.01 18.37
CA PHE A 110 -2.65 1.76 18.98
C PHE A 110 -1.19 1.44 18.68
N LEU A 111 -0.75 1.56 17.42
CA LEU A 111 0.67 1.38 17.07
C LEU A 111 1.60 2.32 17.86
N ARG A 112 1.22 3.59 18.01
CA ARG A 112 1.99 4.55 18.83
C ARG A 112 2.11 4.09 20.28
N ARG A 113 1.01 3.68 20.91
CA ARG A 113 1.02 3.15 22.28
C ARG A 113 1.86 1.87 22.39
N LEU A 114 1.78 1.00 21.40
CA LEU A 114 2.53 -0.26 21.35
C LEU A 114 4.04 0.02 21.33
N PHE A 115 4.53 0.85 20.41
CA PHE A 115 5.95 1.19 20.32
C PHE A 115 6.45 2.08 21.48
N ALA A 116 5.56 2.84 22.12
CA ALA A 116 5.93 3.57 23.34
C ALA A 116 6.25 2.64 24.52
N ARG A 117 5.73 1.40 24.53
CA ARG A 117 5.87 0.43 25.63
C ARG A 117 6.94 -0.63 25.39
N VAL A 118 7.29 -0.89 24.14
CA VAL A 118 8.22 -1.96 23.78
C VAL A 118 9.57 -1.38 23.40
N SER A 119 10.64 -1.88 24.04
CA SER A 119 12.02 -1.67 23.59
C SER A 119 12.44 -2.73 22.57
N TRP A 120 13.52 -2.48 21.83
CA TRP A 120 14.05 -3.49 20.90
C TRP A 120 14.42 -4.79 21.64
N ASN A 121 14.94 -4.68 22.87
CA ASN A 121 15.32 -5.84 23.68
C ASN A 121 14.11 -6.68 24.10
N ASP A 122 12.99 -6.05 24.44
CA ASP A 122 11.75 -6.74 24.77
C ASP A 122 11.23 -7.52 23.56
N PHE A 123 11.28 -6.90 22.37
CA PHE A 123 10.91 -7.55 21.11
C PHE A 123 11.79 -8.78 20.83
N VAL A 124 13.12 -8.66 20.96
CA VAL A 124 14.04 -9.78 20.73
C VAL A 124 13.80 -10.91 21.73
N ALA A 125 13.59 -10.58 23.02
CA ALA A 125 13.28 -11.57 24.05
C ALA A 125 11.99 -12.34 23.72
N ALA A 126 10.96 -11.66 23.22
CA ALA A 126 9.73 -12.30 22.75
C ALA A 126 9.95 -13.12 21.48
N ALA A 127 10.80 -12.67 20.55
CA ALA A 127 11.06 -13.36 19.28
C ALA A 127 11.76 -14.72 19.47
N VAL A 128 12.60 -14.84 20.51
CA VAL A 128 13.29 -16.11 20.83
C VAL A 128 12.45 -17.07 21.66
N ASP A 129 11.30 -16.62 22.19
CA ASP A 129 10.38 -17.49 22.93
C ASP A 129 9.84 -18.61 22.01
N PRO A 130 9.96 -19.90 22.38
CA PRO A 130 9.40 -21.02 21.63
C PRO A 130 7.93 -20.88 21.23
N LYS A 131 7.10 -20.19 22.04
CA LYS A 131 5.68 -19.93 21.77
C LYS A 131 5.44 -19.01 20.56
N ASN A 132 6.47 -18.25 20.18
CA ASN A 132 6.39 -17.22 19.15
C ASN A 132 7.08 -17.63 17.84
N LYS A 133 7.74 -18.80 17.77
CA LYS A 133 8.51 -19.25 16.59
C LYS A 133 7.75 -19.30 15.26
N LYS A 134 6.42 -19.40 15.28
CA LYS A 134 5.55 -19.47 14.09
C LYS A 134 4.75 -18.20 13.84
N LYS A 135 4.87 -17.21 14.72
CA LYS A 135 4.14 -15.95 14.65
C LYS A 135 4.85 -14.99 13.71
N ASP A 136 4.09 -14.11 13.07
CA ASP A 136 4.68 -12.99 12.34
C ASP A 136 5.27 -11.95 13.31
N TRP A 137 6.09 -11.04 12.80
CA TRP A 137 6.78 -10.05 13.64
C TRP A 137 5.81 -9.15 14.42
N PHE A 138 4.61 -8.87 13.88
CA PHE A 138 3.63 -8.01 14.55
C PHE A 138 2.97 -8.77 15.72
N GLU A 139 2.66 -10.04 15.54
CA GLU A 139 2.18 -10.92 16.61
C GLU A 139 3.23 -11.14 17.71
N VAL A 140 4.52 -11.16 17.36
CA VAL A 140 5.62 -11.13 18.33
C VAL A 140 5.63 -9.81 19.09
N LEU A 141 5.47 -8.68 18.39
CA LEU A 141 5.44 -7.35 18.99
C LEU A 141 4.27 -7.21 19.99
N LEU A 142 3.08 -7.70 19.64
CA LEU A 142 1.93 -7.77 20.55
C LEU A 142 2.24 -8.59 21.79
N SER A 143 2.89 -9.75 21.60
CA SER A 143 3.31 -10.62 22.70
C SER A 143 4.32 -9.94 23.63
N ALA A 144 5.28 -9.19 23.07
CA ALA A 144 6.27 -8.42 23.82
C ALA A 144 5.62 -7.30 24.66
N ALA A 145 4.57 -6.67 24.13
CA ALA A 145 3.84 -5.62 24.83
C ALA A 145 2.85 -6.16 25.88
N GLY A 146 2.54 -7.47 25.85
CA GLY A 146 1.45 -8.04 26.63
C GLY A 146 0.07 -7.54 26.19
N GLU A 147 -0.08 -7.19 24.92
CA GLU A 147 -1.30 -6.59 24.35
C GLU A 147 -2.11 -7.62 23.55
N ASP A 148 -3.43 -7.51 23.59
CA ASP A 148 -4.35 -8.19 22.68
C ASP A 148 -4.98 -7.15 21.74
N PRO A 149 -4.93 -7.32 20.41
CA PRO A 149 -5.38 -6.34 19.41
C PRO A 149 -6.91 -6.06 19.36
N GLU A 150 -7.66 -6.32 20.44
CA GLU A 150 -9.09 -6.64 20.44
C GLU A 150 -10.02 -5.67 19.69
N LYS A 151 -9.69 -4.38 19.56
CA LYS A 151 -10.56 -3.40 18.86
C LYS A 151 -9.84 -2.58 17.81
N GLU A 152 -8.56 -2.84 17.64
CA GLU A 152 -7.61 -1.88 17.06
C GLU A 152 -6.95 -2.45 15.80
N VAL A 153 -7.40 -3.64 15.38
CA VAL A 153 -6.96 -4.34 14.19
C VAL A 153 -8.15 -4.77 13.34
N LEU A 154 -8.03 -4.55 12.03
CA LEU A 154 -8.89 -5.16 11.03
C LEU A 154 -8.10 -6.29 10.37
N ARG A 155 -8.63 -7.51 10.45
CA ARG A 155 -8.02 -8.68 9.84
C ARG A 155 -8.51 -8.82 8.40
N ARG A 156 -7.59 -8.95 7.46
CA ARG A 156 -7.88 -9.33 6.08
C ARG A 156 -8.54 -10.70 6.06
N ASP A 157 -9.54 -10.84 5.22
CA ASP A 157 -10.13 -12.11 4.85
C ASP A 157 -10.45 -12.08 3.34
N SER A 158 -10.73 -13.25 2.75
CA SER A 158 -10.89 -13.38 1.31
C SER A 158 -12.12 -14.20 0.91
N LEU A 159 -12.80 -13.73 -0.13
CA LEU A 159 -13.97 -14.40 -0.70
C LEU A 159 -13.55 -14.90 -2.08
N ARG A 160 -13.41 -16.21 -2.21
CA ARG A 160 -13.15 -16.85 -3.49
C ARG A 160 -14.44 -16.92 -4.30
N LYS A 161 -14.41 -16.39 -5.52
CA LYS A 161 -15.48 -16.58 -6.50
C LYS A 161 -14.92 -17.20 -7.77
N LEU A 162 -15.75 -18.01 -8.42
CA LEU A 162 -15.50 -18.55 -9.74
C LEU A 162 -15.82 -17.49 -10.80
N GLY A 163 -14.84 -17.13 -11.61
CA GLY A 163 -15.02 -16.40 -12.85
C GLY A 163 -15.20 -17.38 -14.02
N ILE A 164 -16.18 -17.10 -14.88
CA ILE A 164 -16.45 -17.87 -16.10
C ILE A 164 -16.60 -16.92 -17.29
N GLN A 165 -16.08 -17.32 -18.44
CA GLN A 165 -16.43 -16.69 -19.72
C GLN A 165 -17.46 -17.57 -20.44
N LEU A 166 -18.55 -16.96 -20.90
CA LEU A 166 -19.58 -17.66 -21.64
C LEU A 166 -19.45 -17.39 -23.13
N VAL A 167 -19.65 -18.41 -23.95
CA VAL A 167 -19.92 -18.25 -25.38
C VAL A 167 -21.32 -17.63 -25.52
N PRO A 168 -21.45 -16.37 -25.99
CA PRO A 168 -22.69 -15.60 -25.84
C PRO A 168 -23.94 -16.27 -26.43
N LEU A 169 -23.78 -16.97 -27.56
CA LEU A 169 -24.87 -17.64 -28.27
C LEU A 169 -25.24 -19.01 -27.68
N LEU A 170 -24.25 -19.72 -27.14
CA LEU A 170 -24.44 -21.09 -26.66
C LEU A 170 -24.78 -21.15 -25.16
N LYS A 171 -24.54 -20.06 -24.42
CA LYS A 171 -24.58 -20.01 -22.95
C LYS A 171 -23.74 -21.13 -22.30
N GLN A 172 -22.74 -21.63 -23.02
CA GLN A 172 -21.78 -22.62 -22.54
C GLN A 172 -20.53 -21.91 -22.06
N VAL A 173 -19.89 -22.47 -21.04
CA VAL A 173 -18.58 -21.99 -20.56
C VAL A 173 -17.57 -22.24 -21.68
N GLU A 174 -16.83 -21.20 -22.04
CA GLU A 174 -15.74 -21.32 -23.00
C GLU A 174 -14.64 -22.23 -22.43
N GLU A 175 -14.15 -23.15 -23.24
CA GLU A 175 -13.10 -24.08 -22.83
C GLU A 175 -11.88 -23.29 -22.33
N GLN A 176 -11.30 -23.70 -21.20
CA GLN A 176 -10.18 -23.01 -20.55
C GLN A 176 -10.46 -21.53 -20.19
N HIS A 177 -11.69 -21.16 -19.84
CA HIS A 177 -12.00 -19.82 -19.29
C HIS A 177 -12.71 -19.91 -17.94
N LEU A 178 -12.11 -20.68 -17.05
CA LEU A 178 -12.54 -20.88 -15.67
C LEU A 178 -11.39 -20.47 -14.73
N TYR A 179 -11.66 -19.51 -13.87
CA TYR A 179 -10.63 -18.94 -12.98
C TYR A 179 -11.21 -18.59 -11.62
N TYR A 180 -10.36 -18.46 -10.60
CA TYR A 180 -10.77 -18.04 -9.27
C TYR A 180 -10.27 -16.63 -8.99
N ILE A 181 -11.16 -15.81 -8.43
CA ILE A 181 -10.84 -14.46 -7.99
C ILE A 181 -10.96 -14.42 -6.47
N GLU A 182 -9.94 -13.91 -5.80
CA GLU A 182 -9.99 -13.59 -4.37
C GLU A 182 -10.35 -12.12 -4.18
N TYR A 183 -11.58 -11.88 -3.71
CA TYR A 183 -12.03 -10.56 -3.28
C TYR A 183 -11.55 -10.28 -1.87
N VAL A 184 -11.06 -9.07 -1.64
CA VAL A 184 -10.57 -8.63 -0.34
C VAL A 184 -11.73 -8.05 0.46
N TYR A 185 -11.85 -8.51 1.70
CA TYR A 185 -12.67 -7.88 2.72
C TYR A 185 -11.94 -7.92 4.07
N TYR A 186 -12.51 -7.24 5.06
CA TYR A 186 -11.92 -7.21 6.40
C TYR A 186 -12.95 -7.63 7.43
N LYS A 187 -12.45 -8.20 8.51
CA LYS A 187 -13.21 -8.54 9.70
C LYS A 187 -12.71 -7.73 10.88
N THR A 188 -13.63 -7.32 11.73
CA THR A 188 -13.29 -6.88 13.08
C THR A 188 -12.88 -8.09 13.93
N LYS A 189 -12.37 -7.84 15.13
CA LYS A 189 -12.00 -8.92 16.07
C LYS A 189 -13.16 -9.83 16.46
N ASN A 190 -14.40 -9.32 16.47
CA ASN A 190 -15.60 -10.11 16.73
C ASN A 190 -16.01 -10.99 15.53
N ASN A 191 -15.16 -11.10 14.50
CA ASN A 191 -15.43 -11.73 13.21
C ASN A 191 -16.62 -11.10 12.46
N GLU A 192 -16.98 -9.87 12.79
CA GLU A 192 -17.99 -9.11 12.05
C GLU A 192 -17.37 -8.61 10.75
N ASN A 193 -18.07 -8.80 9.64
CA ASN A 193 -17.61 -8.31 8.35
C ASN A 193 -17.71 -6.79 8.31
N VAL A 194 -16.60 -6.14 7.96
CA VAL A 194 -16.60 -4.71 7.63
C VAL A 194 -17.18 -4.55 6.24
N ALA A 195 -18.21 -3.73 6.10
CA ALA A 195 -18.80 -3.50 4.79
C ALA A 195 -17.85 -2.65 3.94
N PRO A 196 -17.70 -2.91 2.62
CA PRO A 196 -16.76 -2.17 1.78
C PRO A 196 -16.95 -0.64 1.85
N TRP A 197 -18.19 -0.15 1.88
CA TRP A 197 -18.50 1.28 1.92
C TRP A 197 -18.17 1.97 3.25
N GLU A 198 -17.83 1.20 4.30
CA GLU A 198 -17.37 1.75 5.58
C GLU A 198 -15.86 2.03 5.58
N LEU A 199 -15.14 1.51 4.59
CA LEU A 199 -13.71 1.71 4.40
C LEU A 199 -13.45 2.88 3.47
N GLU A 200 -12.39 3.62 3.76
CA GLU A 200 -11.86 4.62 2.84
C GLU A 200 -10.37 4.35 2.63
N TYR A 201 -9.94 4.16 1.39
CA TYR A 201 -8.53 4.23 1.05
C TYR A 201 -8.16 5.68 0.79
N VAL A 202 -7.25 6.21 1.60
CA VAL A 202 -6.90 7.63 1.57
C VAL A 202 -5.47 7.79 1.09
N LEU A 203 -5.26 8.59 0.04
CA LEU A 203 -3.96 9.16 -0.27
C LEU A 203 -3.88 10.56 0.33
N LEU A 204 -2.81 10.81 1.08
CA LEU A 204 -2.53 12.12 1.62
C LEU A 204 -1.64 12.91 0.66
N VAL A 205 -2.04 14.13 0.33
CA VAL A 205 -1.34 14.94 -0.67
C VAL A 205 -1.10 16.35 -0.13
N GLU A 206 0.14 16.80 -0.18
CA GLU A 206 0.48 18.22 -0.12
C GLU A 206 0.34 18.82 -1.52
N GLY A 207 -0.38 19.93 -1.65
CA GLY A 207 -0.65 20.55 -2.94
C GLY A 207 -1.45 21.84 -2.79
N GLU A 208 -1.50 22.60 -3.88
CA GLU A 208 -2.11 23.94 -3.96
C GLU A 208 -3.58 23.90 -4.41
N GLN A 209 -4.10 22.73 -4.75
CA GLN A 209 -5.45 22.60 -5.29
C GLN A 209 -6.53 23.11 -4.32
N THR A 210 -7.44 23.93 -4.87
CA THR A 210 -8.52 24.57 -4.12
C THR A 210 -9.90 24.01 -4.43
N SER A 211 -10.06 23.34 -5.58
CA SER A 211 -11.35 22.78 -6.05
C SER A 211 -11.54 21.34 -5.59
N SER A 212 -12.75 21.02 -5.13
CA SER A 212 -13.15 19.63 -4.86
C SER A 212 -13.35 18.86 -6.17
N PHE A 213 -12.94 17.61 -6.21
CA PHE A 213 -13.21 16.69 -7.31
C PHE A 213 -13.99 15.48 -6.80
N LYS A 214 -14.95 14.99 -7.59
CA LYS A 214 -15.72 13.78 -7.28
C LYS A 214 -15.96 12.98 -8.55
N ALA A 215 -15.83 11.66 -8.46
CA ALA A 215 -16.11 10.76 -9.56
C ALA A 215 -16.55 9.38 -9.05
N MET A 216 -17.24 8.62 -9.89
CA MET A 216 -17.34 7.17 -9.75
C MET A 216 -16.23 6.56 -10.60
N GLN A 217 -15.35 5.76 -10.01
CA GLN A 217 -14.16 5.26 -10.69
C GLN A 217 -13.99 3.76 -10.47
N ARG A 218 -13.46 3.07 -11.48
CA ARG A 218 -13.01 1.69 -11.34
C ARG A 218 -11.77 1.62 -10.45
N LEU A 219 -11.81 0.79 -9.42
CA LEU A 219 -10.72 0.61 -8.46
C LEU A 219 -10.35 -0.88 -8.33
N GLY A 220 -9.10 -1.20 -8.65
CA GLY A 220 -8.62 -2.58 -8.71
C GLY A 220 -8.98 -3.29 -10.02
N ALA A 221 -8.94 -4.62 -10.01
CA ALA A 221 -9.28 -5.48 -11.14
C ALA A 221 -10.80 -5.78 -11.21
N GLU A 222 -11.24 -6.59 -12.18
CA GLU A 222 -12.61 -7.15 -12.24
C GLU A 222 -13.75 -6.12 -12.23
N GLY A 223 -13.50 -4.93 -12.76
CA GLY A 223 -14.53 -3.91 -12.97
C GLY A 223 -15.20 -3.40 -11.69
N ARG A 224 -14.51 -3.46 -10.54
CA ARG A 224 -15.04 -2.99 -9.25
C ARG A 224 -15.02 -1.48 -9.14
N TYR A 225 -16.00 -0.89 -8.45
CA TYR A 225 -16.14 0.57 -8.35
C TYR A 225 -15.87 1.13 -6.95
N ALA A 226 -15.43 2.38 -6.93
CA ALA A 226 -15.31 3.21 -5.74
C ALA A 226 -15.79 4.64 -6.02
N LEU A 227 -16.35 5.26 -4.99
CA LEU A 227 -16.56 6.70 -4.97
C LEU A 227 -15.22 7.37 -4.69
N LEU A 228 -14.78 8.21 -5.64
CA LEU A 228 -13.58 9.02 -5.52
C LEU A 228 -13.98 10.44 -5.11
N ALA A 229 -13.32 10.99 -4.10
CA ALA A 229 -13.43 12.39 -3.71
C ALA A 229 -12.05 12.97 -3.40
N VAL A 230 -11.86 14.24 -3.75
CA VAL A 230 -10.70 15.05 -3.34
C VAL A 230 -11.20 16.18 -2.45
N CYS A 231 -10.73 16.21 -1.21
CA CYS A 231 -11.15 17.16 -0.19
C CYS A 231 -9.96 17.74 0.58
N LYS A 232 -10.18 18.85 1.29
CA LYS A 232 -9.19 19.38 2.23
C LYS A 232 -9.13 18.48 3.46
N ALA A 233 -7.92 18.13 3.87
CA ALA A 233 -7.71 17.29 5.05
C ALA A 233 -8.06 18.07 6.33
N SER A 234 -8.83 17.46 7.23
CA SER A 234 -9.21 18.09 8.50
C SER A 234 -8.18 17.88 9.61
N ASN A 235 -7.40 16.80 9.61
CA ASN A 235 -6.32 16.56 10.58
C ASN A 235 -5.42 15.38 10.15
N PRO A 236 -4.28 15.60 9.46
CA PRO A 236 -3.87 14.64 8.44
C PRO A 236 -2.87 13.55 8.81
N LEU A 237 -2.46 13.40 10.07
CA LEU A 237 -1.41 12.50 10.64
C LEU A 237 -0.46 13.40 11.46
N GLY A 238 -0.38 13.21 12.79
CA GLY A 238 0.60 13.93 13.62
C GLY A 238 2.03 13.47 13.29
N SER A 239 3.02 14.37 13.35
CA SER A 239 4.44 14.22 12.97
C SER A 239 4.74 13.99 11.46
N ILE A 240 5.81 14.64 10.98
CA ILE A 240 6.08 15.00 9.58
C ILE A 240 6.56 13.79 8.75
N VAL A 241 5.97 13.62 7.57
CA VAL A 241 6.45 12.71 6.51
C VAL A 241 7.74 13.27 5.91
N LYS A 242 8.77 12.43 5.77
CA LYS A 242 10.07 12.80 5.19
C LYS A 242 10.30 12.16 3.83
N GLY A 243 11.06 12.84 2.97
CA GLY A 243 11.53 12.36 1.66
C GLY A 243 12.42 13.39 0.94
N LYS A 244 13.26 12.93 0.00
CA LYS A 244 14.05 13.79 -0.91
C LYS A 244 13.20 14.20 -2.13
N GLU A 245 13.77 14.97 -3.05
CA GLU A 245 13.07 15.47 -4.25
C GLU A 245 13.49 14.68 -5.50
N ASP A 246 12.82 13.56 -5.74
CA ASP A 246 12.79 12.88 -7.03
C ASP A 246 11.33 12.60 -7.49
N VAL A 247 11.13 12.15 -8.73
CA VAL A 247 9.76 11.87 -9.26
C VAL A 247 9.06 10.78 -8.44
N LEU A 248 9.77 9.72 -8.04
CA LEU A 248 9.21 8.61 -7.27
C LEU A 248 8.88 9.05 -5.84
N ASP A 249 9.72 9.90 -5.23
CA ASP A 249 9.49 10.56 -3.95
C ASP A 249 8.24 11.43 -4.01
N ARG A 250 8.07 12.24 -5.07
CA ARG A 250 6.84 13.03 -5.28
C ARG A 250 5.61 12.16 -5.40
N LEU A 251 5.71 11.02 -6.10
CA LEU A 251 4.65 10.02 -6.18
C LEU A 251 4.44 9.28 -4.86
N GLY A 252 5.32 9.48 -3.88
CA GLY A 252 5.19 9.03 -2.52
C GLY A 252 5.99 7.79 -2.19
N PHE A 253 6.79 7.21 -3.09
CA PHE A 253 7.52 5.93 -2.89
C PHE A 253 8.64 5.94 -1.84
N ASN A 254 8.68 6.91 -0.92
CA ASN A 254 9.63 6.98 0.18
C ASN A 254 9.04 7.69 1.42
N SER A 255 7.74 7.49 1.68
CA SER A 255 7.05 8.19 2.76
C SER A 255 7.14 7.43 4.08
N PHE A 256 7.59 8.11 5.14
CA PHE A 256 7.72 7.55 6.49
C PHE A 256 6.91 8.35 7.52
N LEU A 257 6.30 7.66 8.48
CA LEU A 257 5.65 8.24 9.64
C LEU A 257 6.40 7.85 10.91
N GLN A 258 6.74 8.82 11.75
CA GLN A 258 7.38 8.53 13.04
C GLN A 258 6.33 8.06 14.06
N LEU A 259 6.60 6.91 14.70
CA LEU A 259 5.76 6.30 15.74
C LEU A 259 6.31 6.54 17.15
N LYS A 260 7.64 6.63 17.28
CA LYS A 260 8.36 6.82 18.55
C LYS A 260 9.50 7.82 18.35
N ASP A 261 9.60 8.80 19.24
CA ASP A 261 10.68 9.80 19.27
C ASP A 261 11.27 9.85 20.69
N ALA A 262 12.07 8.84 21.02
CA ALA A 262 12.72 8.67 22.32
C ALA A 262 14.18 8.20 22.12
N GLU A 263 14.79 7.59 23.14
CA GLU A 263 16.10 6.92 23.04
C GLU A 263 16.17 5.93 21.87
N GLU A 264 15.03 5.32 21.57
CA GLU A 264 14.79 4.57 20.36
C GLU A 264 13.83 5.34 19.45
N LYS A 265 14.17 5.44 18.18
CA LYS A 265 13.32 6.08 17.18
C LYS A 265 12.72 5.02 16.27
N VAL A 266 11.42 5.10 16.06
CA VAL A 266 10.66 4.13 15.26
C VAL A 266 9.89 4.86 14.18
N TRP A 267 10.04 4.42 12.94
CA TRP A 267 9.28 4.88 11.79
C TRP A 267 8.54 3.71 11.12
N ILE A 268 7.40 4.01 10.53
CA ILE A 268 6.66 3.09 9.65
C ILE A 268 6.59 3.66 8.24
N THR A 269 6.76 2.82 7.23
CA THR A 269 6.59 3.21 5.82
C THR A 269 5.10 3.35 5.50
N LEU A 270 4.67 4.50 4.98
CA LEU A 270 3.28 4.72 4.54
C LEU A 270 3.04 4.29 3.10
N THR A 271 4.13 4.06 2.37
CA THR A 271 4.21 3.68 0.96
C THR A 271 5.45 2.81 0.77
N PRO A 272 5.47 1.95 -0.27
CA PRO A 272 6.64 1.12 -0.50
C PRO A 272 7.86 1.99 -0.83
N VAL A 273 9.00 1.68 -0.21
CA VAL A 273 10.31 2.29 -0.46
C VAL A 273 10.96 1.61 -1.64
N VAL A 274 11.14 2.31 -2.76
CA VAL A 274 11.79 1.73 -3.96
C VAL A 274 13.28 1.59 -3.71
N LEU A 275 13.76 0.35 -3.86
CA LEU A 275 15.16 -0.03 -3.70
C LEU A 275 15.89 0.04 -5.04
N HIS A 276 17.18 0.32 -5.01
CA HIS A 276 18.02 0.22 -6.21
C HIS A 276 18.11 -1.24 -6.70
N GLU A 277 18.12 -1.45 -8.01
CA GLU A 277 18.19 -2.79 -8.63
C GLU A 277 19.39 -3.60 -8.14
N ASN A 278 20.49 -2.91 -7.84
CA ASN A 278 21.75 -3.46 -7.34
C ASN A 278 21.56 -4.22 -6.02
N VAL A 279 20.55 -3.88 -5.22
CA VAL A 279 20.25 -4.56 -3.96
C VAL A 279 19.91 -6.03 -4.20
N LEU A 280 19.27 -6.36 -5.32
CA LEU A 280 18.92 -7.74 -5.64
C LEU A 280 20.12 -8.58 -6.10
N SER A 281 21.28 -7.95 -6.34
CA SER A 281 22.49 -8.66 -6.79
C SER A 281 23.30 -9.30 -5.66
N PHE A 282 22.98 -9.00 -4.40
CA PHE A 282 23.67 -9.58 -3.25
C PHE A 282 23.28 -11.04 -3.05
N VAL A 283 24.30 -11.90 -2.99
CA VAL A 283 24.14 -13.35 -2.79
C VAL A 283 24.00 -13.67 -1.29
N LEU A 284 24.64 -12.87 -0.44
CA LEU A 284 24.58 -13.03 1.01
C LEU A 284 23.46 -12.16 1.60
N TYR A 285 22.65 -12.77 2.47
CA TYR A 285 21.54 -12.10 3.15
C TYR A 285 21.99 -10.87 3.96
N GLU A 286 23.16 -10.94 4.58
CA GLU A 286 23.71 -9.85 5.39
C GLU A 286 24.05 -8.63 4.54
N GLU A 287 24.69 -8.82 3.38
CA GLU A 287 25.01 -7.75 2.44
C GLU A 287 23.74 -7.11 1.87
N PHE A 288 22.76 -7.95 1.51
CA PHE A 288 21.43 -7.50 1.10
C PHE A 288 20.78 -6.63 2.18
N ALA A 289 20.74 -7.11 3.42
CA ALA A 289 20.13 -6.39 4.53
C ALA A 289 20.83 -5.04 4.80
N GLN A 290 22.16 -5.01 4.77
CA GLN A 290 22.93 -3.77 4.94
C GLN A 290 22.67 -2.77 3.81
N ALA A 291 22.56 -3.24 2.56
CA ALA A 291 22.24 -2.37 1.42
C ALA A 291 20.84 -1.78 1.51
N VAL A 292 19.84 -2.55 1.97
CA VAL A 292 18.49 -2.05 2.24
C VAL A 292 18.51 -1.01 3.37
N ILE A 293 19.20 -1.31 4.47
CA ILE A 293 19.35 -0.38 5.61
C ILE A 293 19.95 0.95 5.15
N ALA A 294 21.05 0.91 4.40
CA ALA A 294 21.73 2.12 3.93
C ALA A 294 20.81 3.01 3.10
N GLN A 295 20.02 2.44 2.19
CA GLN A 295 19.08 3.20 1.36
C GLN A 295 17.91 3.75 2.18
N VAL A 296 17.35 2.96 3.09
CA VAL A 296 16.25 3.41 3.96
C VAL A 296 16.71 4.58 4.83
N LEU A 297 17.92 4.52 5.39
CA LEU A 297 18.49 5.63 6.18
C LEU A 297 18.75 6.87 5.34
N GLU A 298 19.30 6.70 4.13
CA GLU A 298 19.53 7.81 3.21
C GLU A 298 18.21 8.54 2.88
N ARG A 299 17.13 7.78 2.65
CA ARG A 299 15.80 8.32 2.37
C ARG A 299 15.17 9.00 3.58
N LEU A 300 15.33 8.41 4.78
CA LEU A 300 14.88 9.01 6.04
C LEU A 300 15.64 10.28 6.43
N GLY A 301 16.86 10.46 5.90
CA GLY A 301 17.76 11.55 6.29
C GLY A 301 18.17 11.46 7.76
N VAL A 302 18.41 10.25 8.24
CA VAL A 302 18.82 9.99 9.63
C VAL A 302 20.09 9.15 9.65
N GLU A 303 20.99 9.48 10.56
CA GLU A 303 22.16 8.67 10.88
C GLU A 303 21.83 7.76 12.07
N GLY A 304 22.37 6.54 12.07
CA GLY A 304 22.16 5.58 13.14
C GLY A 304 23.19 4.46 13.12
N ASN A 305 23.76 4.14 14.28
CA ASN A 305 24.79 3.10 14.41
C ASN A 305 24.18 1.69 14.47
N ALA A 306 22.94 1.56 14.96
CA ALA A 306 22.25 0.28 15.08
C ALA A 306 20.81 0.40 14.56
N VAL A 307 20.61 -0.04 13.32
CA VAL A 307 19.33 0.02 12.61
C VAL A 307 18.77 -1.38 12.43
N LYS A 308 17.48 -1.54 12.72
CA LYS A 308 16.74 -2.79 12.60
C LYS A 308 15.54 -2.55 11.71
N LEU A 309 15.34 -3.44 10.75
CA LEU A 309 14.20 -3.40 9.84
C LEU A 309 13.27 -4.56 10.19
N LEU A 310 11.98 -4.27 10.35
CA LEU A 310 10.93 -5.29 10.46
C LEU A 310 9.98 -5.10 9.29
N GLY A 311 9.73 -6.14 8.50
CA GLY A 311 8.86 -6.03 7.33
C GLY A 311 9.29 -6.94 6.20
N LYS A 312 8.74 -6.69 5.02
CA LYS A 312 8.93 -7.52 3.84
C LYS A 312 9.56 -6.70 2.72
N VAL A 313 10.63 -7.24 2.12
CA VAL A 313 11.07 -6.81 0.79
C VAL A 313 10.35 -7.67 -0.24
N ASP A 314 9.78 -7.02 -1.24
CA ASP A 314 8.99 -7.66 -2.30
C ASP A 314 9.19 -6.91 -3.63
N CYS A 315 8.49 -7.32 -4.68
CA CYS A 315 8.47 -6.61 -5.95
C CYS A 315 7.13 -5.91 -6.17
N LEU A 316 7.19 -4.65 -6.56
CA LEU A 316 6.04 -3.88 -7.01
C LEU A 316 6.02 -3.84 -8.54
N GLY A 317 4.89 -4.20 -9.12
CA GLY A 317 4.63 -4.05 -10.55
C GLY A 317 3.33 -3.32 -10.81
N GLY A 318 2.83 -3.47 -12.04
CA GLY A 318 1.51 -2.97 -12.42
C GLY A 318 1.30 -3.05 -13.92
N TYR A 319 0.27 -2.35 -14.39
CA TYR A 319 -0.08 -2.29 -15.79
C TYR A 319 -0.13 -0.85 -16.27
N ASP A 320 0.55 -0.56 -17.37
CA ASP A 320 0.42 0.70 -18.08
C ASP A 320 -0.75 0.58 -19.07
N ILE A 321 -1.88 1.16 -18.69
CA ILE A 321 -3.12 1.12 -19.48
C ILE A 321 -2.94 1.84 -20.83
N LEU A 322 -2.14 2.90 -20.88
CA LEU A 322 -1.95 3.68 -22.10
C LEU A 322 -1.14 2.91 -23.14
N ARG A 323 -0.07 2.26 -22.69
CA ARG A 323 0.83 1.47 -23.57
C ARG A 323 0.39 0.01 -23.70
N ASN A 324 -0.56 -0.44 -22.90
CA ASN A 324 -1.03 -1.82 -22.85
C ASN A 324 0.10 -2.83 -22.56
N ILE A 325 1.01 -2.48 -21.64
CA ILE A 325 2.17 -3.30 -21.24
C ILE A 325 2.27 -3.39 -19.72
N LYS A 326 2.97 -4.42 -19.23
CA LYS A 326 3.33 -4.51 -17.80
C LYS A 326 4.37 -3.44 -17.46
N LYS A 327 4.22 -2.82 -16.29
CA LYS A 327 5.25 -1.96 -15.70
C LYS A 327 6.44 -2.81 -15.24
N PRO A 328 7.67 -2.24 -15.21
CA PRO A 328 8.81 -2.94 -14.64
C PRO A 328 8.53 -3.36 -13.19
N LEU A 329 9.14 -4.47 -12.78
CA LEU A 329 9.11 -4.92 -11.40
C LEU A 329 10.19 -4.15 -10.63
N LEU A 330 9.76 -3.35 -9.66
CA LEU A 330 10.63 -2.58 -8.79
C LEU A 330 10.80 -3.32 -7.46
N PRO A 331 12.02 -3.60 -6.99
CA PRO A 331 12.22 -4.08 -5.62
C PRO A 331 11.79 -3.00 -4.65
N VAL A 332 11.00 -3.36 -3.66
CA VAL A 332 10.46 -2.42 -2.67
C VAL A 332 10.55 -2.99 -1.26
N PHE A 333 10.91 -2.14 -0.30
CA PHE A 333 10.60 -2.39 1.10
C PHE A 333 9.16 -1.94 1.35
N GLN A 334 8.26 -2.90 1.60
CA GLN A 334 6.82 -2.67 1.54
C GLN A 334 6.35 -1.63 2.55
N GLU A 335 5.24 -0.97 2.24
CA GLU A 335 4.53 -0.15 3.20
C GLU A 335 4.05 -0.97 4.41
N GLY A 336 3.98 -0.33 5.57
CA GLY A 336 3.74 -0.97 6.86
C GLY A 336 4.98 -1.58 7.51
N SER A 337 6.11 -1.56 6.81
CA SER A 337 7.39 -1.99 7.38
C SER A 337 7.95 -0.95 8.34
N ILE A 338 8.68 -1.41 9.34
CA ILE A 338 9.22 -0.63 10.44
C ILE A 338 10.71 -0.44 10.29
N VAL A 339 11.16 0.79 10.58
CA VAL A 339 12.55 1.15 10.78
C VAL A 339 12.73 1.50 12.24
N TRP A 340 13.54 0.72 12.95
CA TRP A 340 13.83 0.91 14.37
C TRP A 340 15.31 1.25 14.54
N ILE A 341 15.58 2.44 15.07
CA ILE A 341 16.93 2.93 15.31
C ILE A 341 17.16 3.01 16.81
N THR A 342 18.18 2.30 17.29
CA THR A 342 18.65 2.34 18.68
C THR A 342 19.95 3.16 18.71
N GLN A 343 20.08 4.08 19.67
CA GLN A 343 21.28 4.91 19.83
C GLN A 343 22.45 4.15 20.46
#